data_AF-F8UH41-F1
#
_entry.id   AF-F8UH41-F1
#
_cell.length_a   1.000
_cell.length_b   1.000
_cell.length_c   1.000
_cell.angle_alpha   90.00
_cell.angle_beta   90.00
_cell.angle_gamma   90.00
#
_symmetry.space_group_name_H-M   'P 1'
#
loop_
_entity.id
_entity.type
_entity.pdbx_description
1 polymer ?
#
loop_
_entity_poly.entity_id
_entity_poly.type
_entity_poly.pdbx_seq_one_letter_code
_entity_poly.pdbx_strand_id
1 'polypeptide(L)'
;MYDTFTGMAEPGEHDYKGAFKGERFDAAKRHRAATKDGHVDWVYESLDNVRENVRKSGLGSERFRFVKGKVEETIPNEVPDSIAL
;
A
#
# COMPACT_ATOMS: atom_id res chain seq x y z
N MET A 1 4.96 -5.45 -8.44
CA MET A 1 4.84 -4.64 -7.20
C MET A 1 3.37 -4.33 -7.00
N TYR A 2 2.83 -4.73 -5.86
CA TYR A 2 1.44 -4.54 -5.49
C TYR A 2 1.36 -3.43 -4.45
N ASP A 3 0.47 -2.47 -4.65
CA ASP A 3 0.20 -1.40 -3.69
C ASP A 3 -1.17 -0.77 -4.01
N THR A 4 -1.81 -0.13 -3.04
CA THR A 4 -3.00 0.69 -3.29
C THR A 4 -2.61 1.98 -4.04
N PHE A 5 -1.40 2.48 -3.83
CA PHE A 5 -0.91 3.81 -4.23
C PHE A 5 -1.80 4.95 -3.75
N THR A 6 -2.58 4.69 -2.69
CA THR A 6 -3.50 5.64 -2.04
C THR A 6 -3.36 5.61 -0.52
N GLY A 7 -2.29 4.95 -0.02
CA GLY A 7 -1.98 4.82 1.40
C GLY A 7 -2.65 3.61 2.06
N MET A 8 -2.62 3.59 3.39
CA MET A 8 -3.18 2.51 4.19
C MET A 8 -4.66 2.28 3.84
N ALA A 9 -5.05 1.03 3.61
CA ALA A 9 -6.45 0.67 3.41
C ALA A 9 -7.29 0.93 4.67
N GLU A 10 -8.59 1.12 4.47
CA GLU A 10 -9.52 1.28 5.60
C GLU A 10 -9.53 0.01 6.47
N PRO A 11 -9.26 0.12 7.79
CA PRO A 11 -9.32 -1.01 8.70
C PRO A 11 -10.74 -1.62 8.75
N GLY A 12 -10.84 -2.93 8.55
CA GLY A 12 -12.06 -3.71 8.71
C GLY A 12 -12.31 -4.16 10.15
N GLU A 13 -13.37 -4.95 10.34
CA GLU A 13 -13.80 -5.42 11.67
C GLU A 13 -12.76 -6.29 12.38
N HIS A 14 -11.92 -6.98 11.61
CA HIS A 14 -10.84 -7.84 12.11
C HIS A 14 -9.52 -7.09 12.32
N ASP A 15 -9.43 -5.81 11.93
CA ASP A 15 -8.24 -4.98 12.15
C ASP A 15 -8.30 -4.35 13.54
N TYR A 16 -7.82 -5.10 14.53
CA TYR A 16 -7.98 -4.73 15.94
C TYR A 16 -6.89 -3.80 16.47
N LYS A 17 -7.26 -3.13 17.57
CA LYS A 17 -6.39 -2.27 18.37
C LYS A 17 -5.30 -3.09 19.06
N GLY A 18 -4.14 -3.23 18.43
CA GLY A 18 -2.93 -3.68 19.10
C GLY A 18 -2.36 -2.60 20.04
N ALA A 19 -1.64 -3.02 21.08
CA ALA A 19 -0.79 -2.10 21.82
C ALA A 19 0.46 -1.82 20.97
N PHE A 20 0.62 -0.61 20.44
CA PHE A 20 1.90 -0.19 19.86
C PHE A 20 2.68 0.50 20.96
N LYS A 21 3.81 -0.07 21.38
CA LYS A 21 4.62 0.43 22.51
C LYS A 21 3.84 0.64 23.81
N GLY A 22 2.84 -0.20 24.08
CA GLY A 22 2.02 -0.11 25.30
C GLY A 22 0.85 0.89 25.22
N GLU A 23 0.69 1.62 24.12
CA GLU A 23 -0.44 2.53 23.92
C GLU A 23 -1.56 1.88 23.11
N ARG A 24 -2.80 2.18 23.47
CA ARG A 24 -3.99 1.72 22.74
C ARG A 24 -4.05 2.44 21.38
N PHE A 25 -3.69 1.73 20.32
CA PHE A 25 -3.75 2.26 18.96
C PHE A 25 -5.15 2.07 18.37
N ASP A 26 -5.75 3.13 17.84
CA ASP A 26 -7.02 3.08 17.12
C ASP A 26 -6.78 3.31 15.62
N ALA A 27 -6.67 2.21 14.88
CA ALA A 27 -6.35 2.23 13.45
C ALA A 27 -7.41 3.00 12.64
N ALA A 28 -8.70 2.80 12.93
CA ALA A 28 -9.78 3.46 12.22
C ALA A 28 -9.79 4.97 12.48
N LYS A 29 -9.55 5.40 13.74
CA LYS A 29 -9.39 6.82 14.07
C LYS A 29 -8.19 7.43 13.34
N ARG A 30 -7.05 6.74 13.32
CA ARG A 30 -5.85 7.21 12.61
C ARG A 30 -6.09 7.31 11.11
N HIS A 31 -6.69 6.28 10.52
CA HIS A 31 -6.99 6.25 9.09
C HIS A 31 -7.82 7.46 8.69
N ARG A 32 -8.95 7.71 9.37
CA ARG A 32 -9.79 8.89 9.12
C ARG A 32 -9.03 10.21 9.29
N ALA A 33 -8.19 10.32 10.31
CA ALA A 33 -7.38 11.52 10.55
C ALA A 33 -6.31 11.75 9.48
N ALA A 34 -5.87 10.68 8.79
CA ALA A 34 -4.90 10.74 7.70
C ALA A 34 -5.56 10.84 6.32
N THR A 35 -6.88 10.71 6.20
CA THR A 35 -7.59 10.83 4.93
C THR A 35 -7.69 12.29 4.50
N LYS A 36 -7.14 12.62 3.34
CA LYS A 36 -7.24 13.94 2.71
C LYS A 36 -7.07 13.82 1.20
N ASP A 37 -7.64 14.75 0.43
CA ASP A 37 -7.40 14.89 -1.01
C ASP A 37 -7.43 13.57 -1.80
N GLY A 38 -8.42 12.71 -1.52
CA GLY A 38 -8.62 11.43 -2.23
C GLY A 38 -7.63 10.30 -1.90
N HIS A 39 -6.79 10.46 -0.87
CA HIS A 39 -5.85 9.43 -0.39
C HIS A 39 -5.76 9.42 1.14
N VAL A 40 -4.95 8.52 1.68
CA VAL A 40 -4.69 8.37 3.11
C VAL A 40 -3.20 8.57 3.35
N ASP A 41 -2.79 9.72 3.89
CA ASP A 41 -1.37 10.09 4.14
C ASP A 41 -0.56 9.02 4.88
N TRP A 42 -1.23 8.15 5.62
CA TRP A 42 -0.60 7.07 6.34
C TRP A 42 0.05 6.07 5.38
N VAL A 43 1.38 6.17 5.27
CA VAL A 43 2.21 5.34 4.36
C VAL A 43 1.84 5.54 2.89
N TYR A 44 1.46 6.77 2.53
CA TYR A 44 1.10 7.11 1.16
C TYR A 44 2.32 7.36 0.27
N GLU A 45 2.27 6.79 -0.93
CA GLU A 45 3.03 7.27 -2.07
C GLU A 45 2.23 7.06 -3.37
N SER A 46 2.28 8.04 -4.28
CA SER A 46 1.57 7.99 -5.56
C SER A 46 2.28 7.07 -6.56
N LEU A 47 1.51 6.40 -7.43
CA LEU A 47 2.07 5.53 -8.47
C LEU A 47 3.11 6.25 -9.35
N ASP A 48 2.87 7.52 -9.70
CA ASP A 48 3.78 8.28 -10.54
C ASP A 48 5.11 8.57 -9.84
N ASN A 49 5.08 8.92 -8.56
CA ASN A 49 6.32 9.11 -7.80
C ASN A 49 7.06 7.78 -7.58
N VAL A 50 6.34 6.67 -7.34
CA VAL A 50 7.00 5.36 -7.24
C VAL A 50 7.66 4.97 -8.57
N ARG A 51 6.99 5.19 -9.71
CA ARG A 51 7.58 4.97 -11.04
C ARG A 51 8.84 5.80 -11.25
N GLU A 52 8.82 7.06 -10.85
CA GLU A 52 9.98 7.94 -10.94
C GLU A 52 11.13 7.48 -10.03
N ASN A 53 10.83 7.01 -8.82
CA ASN A 53 11.83 6.45 -7.91
C ASN A 53 12.44 5.15 -8.46
N VAL A 54 11.63 4.26 -9.03
CA VAL A 54 12.12 3.06 -9.73
C VAL A 54 13.03 3.45 -10.89
N ARG A 55 12.63 4.44 -11.71
CA ARG A 55 13.46 4.93 -12.81
C ARG A 55 14.80 5.46 -12.32
N LYS A 56 14.81 6.24 -11.22
CA LYS A 56 16.03 6.79 -10.60
C LYS A 56 16.94 5.72 -9.99
N SER A 57 16.39 4.58 -9.57
CA SER A 57 17.18 3.49 -8.98
C SER A 57 18.12 2.79 -9.96
N GLY A 58 17.90 2.95 -11.27
CA GLY A 58 18.69 2.27 -12.31
C GLY A 58 18.32 0.80 -12.52
N LEU A 59 17.30 0.27 -11.83
CA LEU A 59 16.88 -1.13 -11.93
C LEU A 59 16.13 -1.49 -13.22
N GLY A 60 15.92 -0.54 -14.14
CA GLY A 60 15.15 -0.74 -15.38
C GLY A 60 13.65 -0.83 -15.13
N SER A 61 12.88 0.17 -15.56
CA SER A 61 11.43 0.23 -15.33
C SER A 61 10.66 -0.90 -16.01
N GLU A 62 11.21 -1.49 -17.07
CA GLU A 62 10.66 -2.63 -17.80
C GLU A 62 10.60 -3.92 -16.96
N ARG A 63 11.38 -3.99 -15.89
CA ARG A 63 11.38 -5.14 -14.96
C ARG A 63 10.25 -5.11 -13.95
N PHE A 64 9.50 -4.00 -13.91
CA PHE A 64 8.47 -3.77 -12.92
C PHE A 64 7.08 -3.80 -13.56
N ARG A 65 6.24 -4.72 -13.09
CA ARG A 65 4.78 -4.62 -13.24
C ARG A 65 4.22 -3.93 -11.99
N PHE A 66 3.49 -2.83 -12.18
CA PHE A 66 2.80 -2.11 -11.10
C PHE A 66 1.33 -2.54 -11.11
N VAL A 67 0.88 -3.16 -10.02
CA VAL A 67 -0.50 -3.62 -9.85
C VAL A 67 -1.13 -2.74 -8.78
N LYS A 68 -2.09 -1.91 -9.18
CA LYS A 68 -2.77 -0.96 -8.30
C LYS A 68 -4.04 -1.59 -7.74
N GLY A 69 -4.21 -1.54 -6.43
CA GLY A 69 -5.41 -1.99 -5.73
C GLY A 69 -5.09 -2.64 -4.40
N LYS A 70 -6.11 -3.05 -3.66
CA LYS A 70 -5.86 -3.87 -2.47
C LYS A 70 -5.37 -5.26 -2.87
N VAL A 71 -4.57 -5.89 -2.02
CA VAL A 71 -4.01 -7.21 -2.33
C VAL A 71 -5.09 -8.26 -2.51
N GLU A 72 -6.16 -8.20 -1.71
CA GLU A 72 -7.32 -9.09 -1.80
C GLU A 72 -8.17 -8.89 -3.07
N GLU A 73 -8.04 -7.75 -3.75
CA GLU A 73 -8.75 -7.45 -5.01
C GLU A 73 -7.89 -7.85 -6.23
N THR A 74 -6.57 -7.81 -6.07
CA THR A 74 -5.60 -7.98 -7.16
C THR A 74 -5.05 -9.40 -7.26
N ILE A 75 -4.94 -10.12 -6.14
CA ILE A 75 -4.50 -11.52 -6.08
C ILE A 75 -5.75 -12.39 -5.87
N PRO A 76 -5.95 -13.45 -6.68
CA PRO A 76 -4.99 -14.09 -7.59
C PRO A 76 -5.00 -13.57 -9.04
N ASN A 77 -5.80 -12.55 -9.36
CA ASN A 77 -6.05 -12.13 -10.75
C ASN A 77 -4.79 -11.64 -11.50
N GLU A 78 -3.85 -11.01 -10.79
CA GLU A 78 -2.63 -10.45 -11.36
C GLU A 78 -1.37 -10.98 -10.66
N VAL A 79 -1.11 -12.28 -10.70
CA VAL A 79 0.09 -12.91 -10.10
C VAL A 79 1.14 -13.30 -11.15
N PRO A 80 2.45 -13.28 -10.82
CA PRO A 80 3.47 -13.91 -11.66
C PRO A 80 3.37 -15.45 -11.56
N ASP A 81 3.84 -16.15 -12.59
CA ASP A 81 3.87 -17.62 -12.62
C ASP A 81 4.81 -18.21 -11.55
N SER A 82 5.81 -17.45 -11.12
CA SER A 82 6.77 -17.85 -10.09
C SER A 82 7.22 -16.65 -9.27
N ILE A 83 7.45 -16.86 -7.98
CA ILE A 83 8.14 -15.90 -7.12
C ILE A 83 9.63 -16.26 -7.05
N ALA A 84 10.50 -15.26 -6.93
CA ALA A 84 11.92 -15.50 -6.72
C ALA A 84 12.14 -16.20 -5.37
N LEU A 85 13.06 -17.18 -5.34
CA LEU A 85 13.51 -17.92 -4.14
C LEU A 85 14.76 -17.26 -3.53
#